data_AF-A0A0S3PWA8-F1
#
_entry.id   AF-A0A0S3PWA8-F1
#
_cell.length_a   1.000
_cell.length_b   1.000
_cell.length_c   1.000
_cell.angle_alpha   90.00
_cell.angle_beta   90.00
_cell.angle_gamma   90.00
#
_symmetry.space_group_name_H-M   'P 1'
#
loop_
_entity.id
_entity.type
_entity.pdbx_description
1 polymer ?
#
loop_
_entity_poly.entity_id
_entity_poly.type
_entity_poly.pdbx_seq_one_letter_code
_entity_poly.pdbx_strand_id
1 'polypeptide(L)'
;MARGKLLAKRAYDPPHKDDGLRILVDRLWPRGISKDAMKLAVWAKEIAPSNELRKWYHRDLEQFPEFRNRYRAQLALQGEKLGELRMLINGKRRHC
;
A
#
# COMPACT_ATOMS: atom_id res chain seq x y z
N MET A 1 19.30 8.51 8.84
CA MET A 1 18.22 7.50 8.74
C MET A 1 18.11 7.02 7.29
N ALA A 2 18.47 5.77 7.01
CA ALA A 2 18.41 5.23 5.64
C ALA A 2 16.94 4.94 5.25
N ARG A 3 16.35 5.80 4.42
CA ARG A 3 15.06 5.53 3.78
C ARG A 3 15.22 4.27 2.95
N GLY A 4 14.45 3.22 3.26
CA GLY A 4 14.45 2.01 2.42
C GLY A 4 14.00 2.33 1.02
N LYS A 5 14.55 1.66 0.02
CA LYS A 5 14.07 1.75 -1.35
C LYS A 5 12.64 1.19 -1.39
N LEU A 6 11.67 2.02 -1.76
CA LEU A 6 10.31 1.55 -2.07
C LEU A 6 10.25 1.21 -3.55
N LEU A 7 9.73 0.02 -3.86
CA LEU A 7 9.53 -0.47 -5.21
C LEU A 7 8.05 -0.72 -5.43
N ALA A 8 7.54 -0.34 -6.60
CA ALA A 8 6.19 -0.70 -7.02
C ALA A 8 6.26 -1.98 -7.86
N LYS A 9 5.37 -2.93 -7.57
CA LYS A 9 5.24 -4.20 -8.30
C LYS A 9 3.76 -4.50 -8.49
N ARG A 10 3.36 -5.08 -9.63
CA ARG A 10 1.95 -5.40 -9.82
C ARG A 10 1.56 -6.57 -8.94
N ALA A 11 0.30 -6.59 -8.51
CA ALA A 11 -0.23 -7.67 -7.69
C ALA A 11 -0.16 -9.04 -8.38
N TYR A 12 -0.25 -9.06 -9.71
CA TYR A 12 -0.19 -10.26 -10.54
C TYR A 12 1.24 -10.72 -10.86
N ASP A 13 2.26 -9.91 -10.57
CA ASP A 13 3.65 -10.34 -10.76
C ASP A 13 4.04 -11.35 -9.66
N PRO A 14 4.72 -12.45 -10.04
CA PRO A 14 5.09 -13.50 -9.09
C PRO A 14 6.04 -12.94 -8.02
N PRO A 15 5.93 -13.41 -6.76
CA PRO A 15 6.88 -13.05 -5.70
C PRO A 15 8.31 -13.36 -6.12
N HIS A 16 9.23 -12.43 -5.86
CA HIS A 16 10.66 -12.63 -6.01
C HIS A 16 11.36 -12.52 -4.65
N LYS A 17 12.43 -13.27 -4.46
CA LYS A 17 13.21 -13.27 -3.21
C LYS A 17 13.76 -11.89 -2.84
N ASP A 18 14.08 -11.07 -3.86
CA ASP A 18 14.57 -9.71 -3.70
C ASP A 18 13.46 -8.66 -3.46
N ASP A 19 12.18 -9.05 -3.44
CA ASP A 19 11.08 -8.12 -3.16
C ASP A 19 11.11 -7.62 -1.69
N GLY A 20 11.76 -8.37 -0.80
CA GLY A 20 11.78 -8.09 0.63
C GLY A 20 10.37 -8.06 1.23
N LEU A 21 10.03 -6.97 1.93
CA LEU A 21 8.75 -6.81 2.59
C LEU A 21 7.65 -6.36 1.61
N ARG A 22 6.79 -7.29 1.19
CA ARG A 22 5.64 -6.99 0.31
C ARG A 22 4.45 -6.47 1.12
N ILE A 23 3.96 -5.28 0.78
CA ILE A 23 2.80 -4.64 1.43
C ILE A 23 1.77 -4.29 0.36
N LEU A 24 0.51 -4.65 0.59
CA LEU A 24 -0.61 -4.21 -0.25
C LEU A 24 -1.32 -3.03 0.40
N VAL A 25 -1.41 -1.91 -0.32
CA VAL A 25 -2.08 -0.68 0.11
C VAL A 25 -3.31 -0.42 -0.77
N ASP A 26 -4.20 -1.39 -0.84
CA ASP A 26 -5.48 -1.27 -1.55
C ASP A 26 -6.60 -1.84 -0.67
N ARG A 27 -7.84 -1.40 -0.90
CA ARG A 27 -9.02 -1.97 -0.20
C ARG A 27 -9.58 -3.19 -0.91
N LEU A 28 -9.25 -3.36 -2.19
CA LEU A 28 -9.66 -4.47 -3.01
C LEU A 28 -8.52 -5.48 -3.12
N TRP A 29 -8.90 -6.73 -2.94
CA TRP A 29 -8.01 -7.85 -3.21
C TRP A 29 -7.97 -8.13 -4.72
N PRO A 30 -6.79 -8.36 -5.32
CA PRO A 30 -6.69 -8.75 -6.73
C PRO A 30 -7.45 -10.06 -6.97
N ARG A 31 -8.32 -10.07 -7.98
CA ARG A 31 -9.15 -11.25 -8.30
C ARG A 31 -8.25 -12.38 -8.81
N GLY A 32 -8.57 -13.62 -8.43
CA GLY A 32 -7.87 -14.82 -8.90
C GLY A 32 -6.52 -15.10 -8.25
N ILE A 33 -6.10 -14.34 -7.24
CA ILE A 33 -4.86 -14.58 -6.48
C ILE A 33 -5.21 -14.98 -5.05
N SER A 34 -4.62 -16.04 -4.52
CA SER A 34 -4.78 -16.40 -3.11
C SER A 34 -3.88 -15.55 -2.21
N LYS A 35 -4.26 -15.38 -0.93
CA LYS A 35 -3.43 -14.66 0.06
C LYS A 35 -2.03 -15.23 0.19
N ASP A 36 -1.90 -16.57 0.15
CA ASP A 36 -0.61 -17.24 0.22
C ASP A 36 0.25 -16.99 -1.03
N ALA A 37 -0.35 -17.06 -2.23
CA ALA A 37 0.38 -16.86 -3.49
C ALA A 37 1.00 -15.46 -3.59
N MET A 38 0.36 -14.45 -3.00
CA MET A 38 0.86 -13.07 -3.04
C MET A 38 2.02 -12.83 -2.07
N LYS A 39 2.30 -13.75 -1.13
CA LYS A 39 3.39 -13.65 -0.13
C LYS A 39 3.49 -12.24 0.49
N LEU A 40 2.34 -11.66 0.83
CA LEU A 40 2.26 -10.36 1.48
C LEU A 40 2.60 -10.50 2.95
N ALA A 41 3.41 -9.57 3.45
CA ALA A 41 3.61 -9.44 4.88
C ALA A 41 2.43 -8.72 5.55
N VAL A 42 1.88 -7.69 4.89
CA VAL A 42 0.79 -6.86 5.42
C VAL A 42 -0.17 -6.44 4.31
N TRP A 43 -1.46 -6.48 4.63
CA TRP A 43 -2.51 -5.84 3.84
C TRP A 43 -3.02 -4.59 4.57
N ALA A 44 -2.48 -3.43 4.20
CA ALA A 44 -2.70 -2.15 4.85
C ALA A 44 -3.94 -1.43 4.27
N LYS A 45 -5.11 -2.06 4.40
CA LYS A 45 -6.39 -1.55 3.88
C LYS A 45 -6.83 -0.21 4.46
N GLU A 46 -6.35 0.13 5.65
CA GLU A 46 -6.79 1.31 6.39
C GLU A 46 -6.19 2.59 5.81
N ILE A 47 -4.90 2.51 5.44
CA ILE A 47 -4.18 3.60 4.76
C ILE A 47 -4.48 3.69 3.27
N ALA A 48 -5.18 2.71 2.70
CA ALA A 48 -5.60 2.76 1.30
C ALA A 48 -6.67 3.85 1.07
N PRO A 49 -6.75 4.42 -0.16
CA PRO A 49 -7.72 5.47 -0.47
C PRO A 49 -9.15 5.04 -0.16
N SER A 50 -9.98 5.98 0.28
CA SER A 50 -11.37 5.65 0.60
C SER A 50 -12.15 5.12 -0.60
N ASN A 51 -13.20 4.31 -0.34
CA ASN A 51 -14.06 3.80 -1.40
C ASN A 51 -14.68 4.94 -2.24
N GLU A 52 -15.05 6.05 -1.58
CA GLU A 52 -15.57 7.24 -2.23
C GLU A 52 -14.52 7.92 -3.11
N LEU A 53 -13.30 8.11 -2.59
CA LEU A 53 -12.21 8.72 -3.34
C LEU A 53 -11.82 7.87 -4.56
N ARG A 54 -11.78 6.53 -4.38
CA ARG A 54 -11.53 5.58 -5.47
C ARG A 54 -12.63 5.63 -6.53
N LYS A 55 -13.91 5.62 -6.13
CA LYS A 55 -15.04 5.73 -7.05
C LYS A 55 -15.03 7.07 -7.80
N TRP A 56 -14.69 8.15 -7.12
CA TRP A 56 -14.56 9.47 -7.72
C TRP A 56 -13.45 9.50 -8.77
N TYR A 57 -12.25 9.02 -8.44
CA TYR A 57 -11.13 8.97 -9.40
C TYR A 57 -11.40 8.03 -10.60
N HIS A 58 -12.11 6.93 -10.38
CA HIS A 58 -12.52 6.04 -11.46
C HIS A 58 -13.49 6.67 -12.48
N ARG A 59 -14.16 7.77 -12.12
CA ARG A 59 -15.04 8.49 -13.05
C ARG A 59 -14.26 9.44 -13.96
N ASP A 60 -13.12 9.93 -13.51
CA ASP A 60 -12.32 10.92 -14.20
C ASP A 60 -10.82 10.70 -13.91
N LEU A 61 -10.17 9.95 -14.81
CA LEU A 61 -8.78 9.52 -14.63
C LEU A 61 -7.77 10.66 -14.85
N GLU A 62 -8.20 11.76 -15.49
CA GLU A 62 -7.40 12.94 -15.76
C GLU A 62 -7.10 13.73 -14.47
N GLN A 63 -7.94 13.60 -13.44
CA GLN A 63 -7.78 14.26 -12.14
C GLN A 63 -6.82 13.55 -11.16
N PHE A 64 -5.79 12.86 -11.66
CA PHE A 64 -4.76 12.27 -10.80
C PHE A 64 -4.09 13.26 -9.81
N PRO A 65 -3.78 14.52 -10.21
CA PRO A 65 -3.21 15.49 -9.28
C PRO A 65 -4.11 15.76 -8.07
N GLU A 66 -5.42 15.87 -8.30
CA GLU A 66 -6.41 16.13 -7.26
C GLU A 66 -6.67 14.89 -6.41
N PHE A 67 -6.70 13.69 -7.03
CA PHE A 67 -6.73 12.42 -6.29
C PHE A 67 -5.56 12.32 -5.30
N ARG A 68 -4.35 12.68 -5.72
CA ARG A 68 -3.16 12.68 -4.86
C ARG A 68 -3.31 13.63 -3.68
N ASN A 69 -3.86 14.82 -3.89
CA ASN A 69 -4.06 15.81 -2.82
C ASN A 69 -5.09 15.32 -1.80
N ARG A 70 -6.25 14.84 -2.27
CA ARG A 70 -7.30 14.28 -1.42
C ARG A 70 -6.81 13.05 -0.65
N TYR A 71 -6.07 12.16 -1.30
CA TYR A 71 -5.51 10.99 -0.65
C TYR A 71 -4.49 11.37 0.44
N ARG A 72 -3.63 12.37 0.19
CA ARG A 72 -2.70 12.89 1.21
C ARG A 72 -3.43 13.49 2.40
N ALA A 73 -4.53 14.20 2.18
CA ALA A 73 -5.35 14.71 3.27
C ALA A 73 -5.93 13.56 4.12
N GLN A 74 -6.40 12.47 3.48
CA GLN A 74 -6.84 11.26 4.21
C GLN A 74 -5.71 10.63 5.01
N LEU A 75 -4.51 10.54 4.43
CA LEU A 75 -3.34 10.00 5.10
C LEU A 75 -2.91 10.85 6.30
N ALA A 76 -3.03 12.17 6.23
CA ALA A 76 -2.71 13.08 7.33
C ALA A 76 -3.59 12.82 8.57
N LEU A 77 -4.86 12.45 8.35
CA LEU A 77 -5.79 12.09 9.43
C LEU A 77 -5.50 10.70 10.02
N GLN A 78 -4.71 9.87 9.34
CA GLN A 78 -4.38 8.50 9.73
C GLN A 78 -2.92 8.37 10.20
N GLY A 79 -2.37 9.43 10.81
CA GLY A 79 -0.97 9.48 11.24
C GLY A 79 -0.57 8.31 12.16
N GLU A 80 -1.48 7.84 13.02
CA GLU A 80 -1.26 6.69 13.89
C GLU A 80 -1.02 5.39 13.09
N LYS A 81 -1.93 5.06 12.17
CA LYS A 81 -1.82 3.89 11.27
C LYS A 81 -0.54 3.91 10.45
N LEU A 82 -0.16 5.10 9.95
CA LEU A 82 1.10 5.29 9.23
C LEU A 82 2.32 5.08 10.13
N GLY A 83 2.22 5.49 11.40
CA GLY A 83 3.20 5.21 12.44
C GLY A 83 3.37 3.71 12.63
N GLU A 84 2.29 2.96 12.82
CA GLU A 84 2.29 1.50 12.97
C GLU A 84 2.93 0.81 11.76
N LEU A 85 2.52 1.20 10.54
CA LEU A 85 3.11 0.63 9.33
C LEU A 85 4.60 0.94 9.23
N ARG A 86 5.03 2.15 9.60
CA ARG A 86 6.44 2.53 9.60
C ARG A 86 7.23 1.75 10.64
N MET A 87 6.67 1.50 11.81
CA MET A 87 7.26 0.65 12.83
C MET A 87 7.37 -0.79 12.34
N LEU A 88 6.36 -1.32 11.64
CA LEU A 88 6.40 -2.66 11.07
C LEU A 88 7.48 -2.79 9.99
N ILE A 89 7.58 -1.80 9.09
CA ILE A 89 8.62 -1.76 8.05
C ILE A 89 10.02 -1.72 8.67
N ASN A 90 10.21 -0.96 9.75
CA ASN A 90 11.51 -0.83 10.43
C ASN A 90 11.82 -2.02 11.36
N GLY A 91 10.82 -2.58 12.03
CA GLY A 91 10.95 -3.68 12.97
C GLY A 91 11.28 -5.00 12.29
N LYS A 92 10.70 -5.26 11.10
CA LYS A 92 11.06 -6.41 10.27
C LYS A 92 12.51 -6.37 9.74
N ARG A 93 13.19 -5.21 9.76
CA ARG A 93 14.63 -5.14 9.43
C ARG A 93 15.55 -5.70 10.52
N ARG A 94 15.03 -5.99 11.73
CA ARG A 94 15.82 -6.47 12.87
C ARG A 94 15.78 -7.98 13.07
N HIS A 95 15.18 -8.73 12.14
CA HIS A 95 15.09 -10.19 12.25
C HIS A 95 15.61 -10.84 10.96
N CYS A 96 16.92 -10.67 10.74
CA CYS A 96 17.82 -11.51 9.95
C CYS A 96 19.20 -11.36 10.60
#